data_AF-A0A392R3P6-F1
#
_entry.id   AF-A0A392R3P6-F1
#
_cell.length_a   1.000
_cell.length_b   1.000
_cell.length_c   1.000
_cell.angle_alpha   90.00
_cell.angle_beta   90.00
_cell.angle_gamma   90.00
#
_symmetry.space_group_name_H-M   'P 1'
#
loop_
_entity.id
_entity.type
_entity.pdbx_description
1 polymer ?
#
loop_
_entity_poly.entity_id
_entity_poly.type
_entity_poly.pdbx_seq_one_letter_code
_entity_poly.pdbx_strand_id
1 'polypeptide(L)' 'TSSGALPFDPEIKKTARAIRKAVRLAKEAAKLAELEQPTSEEELHEMADNVEHPPPPPRRTLGDYGQRNDGEV' A
#
# COMPACT_ATOMS: atom_id res chain seq x y z
N THR A 1 -36.07 -13.47 -18.23
CA THR A 1 -34.84 -13.55 -19.04
C THR A 1 -34.20 -14.90 -18.79
N SER A 2 -34.14 -15.78 -19.79
CA SER A 2 -33.58 -17.13 -19.61
C SER A 2 -32.06 -17.02 -19.51
N SER A 3 -31.52 -17.23 -18.31
CA SER A 3 -30.07 -17.37 -18.10
C SER A 3 -29.63 -18.74 -18.61
N GLY A 4 -29.53 -18.88 -19.94
CA GLY A 4 -29.00 -20.08 -20.58
C GLY A 4 -27.52 -20.25 -20.25
N ALA A 5 -27.16 -21.39 -19.66
CA ALA A 5 -25.76 -21.74 -19.41
C ALA A 5 -25.02 -21.89 -20.74
N LEU A 6 -23.97 -21.11 -20.95
CA LEU A 6 -23.11 -21.25 -22.12
C LEU A 6 -22.30 -22.54 -22.03
N PRO A 7 -22.17 -23.31 -23.12
CA PRO A 7 -21.38 -24.53 -23.11
C PRO A 7 -19.90 -24.21 -22.85
N PHE A 8 -19.23 -25.10 -22.10
CA PHE A 8 -17.81 -24.96 -21.82
C PHE A 8 -16.98 -25.23 -23.08
N ASP A 9 -16.10 -24.29 -23.41
CA ASP A 9 -15.13 -24.42 -24.49
C ASP A 9 -13.70 -24.67 -23.93
N PRO A 10 -13.11 -25.85 -24.19
CA PRO A 10 -11.77 -26.20 -23.70
C PRO A 10 -10.66 -25.35 -24.33
N GLU A 11 -10.83 -24.82 -25.54
CA GLU A 11 -9.84 -23.98 -26.21
C GLU A 11 -9.78 -22.60 -25.54
N ILE A 12 -10.94 -22.03 -25.19
CA ILE A 12 -11.01 -20.77 -24.43
C ILE A 12 -10.28 -20.89 -23.09
N LYS A 13 -10.43 -22.02 -22.37
CA LYS A 13 -9.72 -22.24 -21.10
C LYS A 13 -8.20 -22.27 -21.28
N LYS A 14 -7.70 -22.90 -22.35
CA LYS A 14 -6.26 -22.97 -22.65
C LYS A 14 -5.71 -21.57 -22.93
N THR A 15 -6.38 -20.81 -23.79
CA THR A 15 -5.98 -19.46 -24.16
C THR A 15 -6.03 -18.51 -22.97
N ALA A 16 -7.10 -18.55 -22.16
CA ALA A 16 -7.21 -17.76 -20.95
C ALA A 16 -6.06 -18.06 -19.96
N ARG A 17 -5.68 -19.33 -19.82
CA ARG A 17 -4.53 -19.72 -18.97
C ARG A 17 -3.22 -19.17 -19.51
N ALA A 18 -3.01 -19.21 -20.83
CA ALA A 18 -1.81 -18.66 -21.47
C ALA A 18 -1.74 -17.14 -21.26
N ILE A 19 -2.83 -16.40 -21.50
CA ILE A 19 -2.91 -14.95 -21.30
C ILE A 19 -2.59 -14.58 -19.84
N ARG A 20 -3.20 -15.26 -18.87
CA ARG A 20 -2.89 -15.01 -17.43
C ARG A 20 -1.43 -15.23 -17.10
N LYS A 21 -0.77 -16.22 -17.72
CA LYS A 21 0.67 -16.44 -17.54
C LYS A 21 1.49 -15.33 -18.17
N ALA A 22 1.18 -14.95 -19.41
CA ALA A 22 1.87 -13.87 -20.11
C ALA A 22 1.76 -12.53 -19.34
N VAL A 23 0.58 -12.20 -18.82
CA VAL A 23 0.37 -10.98 -18.02
C VAL A 23 1.21 -10.99 -16.75
N ARG A 24 1.32 -12.12 -16.04
CA ARG A 24 2.16 -12.20 -14.84
C ARG A 24 3.63 -11.99 -15.18
N LEU A 25 4.12 -12.64 -16.23
CA LEU A 25 5.49 -12.49 -16.69
C LEU A 25 5.78 -11.05 -17.12
N ALA A 26 4.86 -10.41 -17.84
CA ALA A 26 5.00 -9.00 -18.23
C ALA A 26 5.05 -8.06 -17.02
N LYS A 27 4.25 -8.32 -15.98
CA LYS A 27 4.30 -7.56 -14.72
C LYS A 27 5.61 -7.75 -13.96
N GLU A 28 6.12 -8.98 -13.91
CA GLU A 28 7.43 -9.26 -13.28
C GLU A 28 8.57 -8.60 -14.06
N ALA A 29 8.55 -8.70 -15.40
CA ALA A 29 9.52 -8.03 -16.26
C ALA A 29 9.47 -6.50 -16.13
N ALA A 30 8.27 -5.91 -16.03
CA ALA A 30 8.11 -4.47 -15.82
C ALA A 30 8.70 -4.03 -14.46
N LYS A 31 8.45 -4.77 -13.38
CA LYS A 31 9.06 -4.51 -12.07
C LYS A 31 10.58 -4.61 -12.08
N LEU A 32 11.12 -5.61 -12.80
CA LEU A 32 12.57 -5.75 -12.95
C LEU A 32 13.16 -4.61 -13.78
N ALA A 33 12.50 -4.18 -14.85
CA ALA A 33 12.94 -3.05 -15.65
C ALA A 33 12.86 -1.72 -14.88
N GLU A 34 11.87 -1.54 -14.01
CA GLU A 34 11.76 -0.40 -13.10
C GLU A 34 12.88 -0.39 -12.06
N LEU A 35 13.27 -1.57 -11.55
CA LEU A 35 14.41 -1.71 -10.63
C LEU A 35 15.78 -1.53 -11.32
N GLU A 36 15.87 -1.85 -12.63
CA GLU A 36 17.09 -1.70 -13.42
C GLU A 36 17.27 -0.26 -13.96
N GLN A 37 16.20 0.53 -14.02
CA GLN A 37 16.34 1.98 -14.01
C GLN A 37 16.93 2.31 -12.63
N PRO A 38 18.07 3.02 -12.53
CA PRO A 38 18.47 3.59 -11.26
C PRO A 38 17.46 4.69 -10.95
N THR A 39 16.32 4.31 -10.37
CA THR A 39 15.50 5.25 -9.62
C THR A 39 16.41 5.76 -8.53
N SER A 40 16.96 6.95 -8.74
CA SER A 40 17.66 7.76 -7.75
C SER A 40 16.71 8.20 -6.61
N GLU A 41 15.87 7.28 -6.16
CA GLU A 41 14.78 7.45 -5.19
C GLU A 41 14.89 6.45 -4.04
N GLU A 42 15.90 5.57 -4.06
CA GLU A 42 16.30 4.72 -2.93
C GLU A 42 17.44 5.33 -2.08
N GLU A 43 17.69 6.64 -2.22
CA GLU A 43 18.36 7.48 -1.20
C GLU A 43 17.30 8.29 -0.41
N LEU A 44 16.26 7.60 0.04
CA LEU A 44 15.24 8.09 0.96
C LEU A 44 14.93 6.88 1.84
N HIS A 45 15.64 6.60 2.93
CA HIS A 45 15.46 7.22 4.24
C HIS A 45 16.53 6.69 5.23
N GLU A 46 17.81 6.93 5.00
CA GLU A 46 18.85 6.55 5.99
C GLU A 46 19.29 7.71 6.90
N MET A 47 18.76 8.94 6.73
CA MET A 47 19.31 10.13 7.42
C MET A 47 18.26 11.15 7.91
N ALA A 48 17.01 10.75 8.18
CA ALA A 48 15.98 11.68 8.68
C ALA A 48 15.70 11.55 10.19
N ASP A 49 16.50 10.80 10.94
CA ASP A 49 16.38 10.64 12.40
C ASP A 49 17.05 11.79 13.19
N ASN A 50 17.37 12.89 12.50
CA ASN A 50 17.97 14.09 13.08
C ASN A 50 17.08 15.34 12.92
N VAL A 51 15.79 15.14 12.63
CA VAL A 51 14.80 16.17 12.92
C VAL A 51 14.68 16.20 14.43
N GLU A 52 15.06 17.29 15.09
CA GLU A 52 14.68 17.52 16.49
C GLU A 52 13.15 17.48 16.58
N HIS A 53 12.59 16.29 16.78
CA HIS A 53 11.18 16.14 17.02
C HIS A 53 10.90 16.86 18.34
N PRO A 54 9.95 17.82 18.37
CA PRO A 54 9.57 18.43 19.64
C PRO A 54 9.18 17.30 20.60
N PRO A 55 9.53 17.42 21.90
CA PRO A 55 9.25 16.37 22.86
C PRO A 55 7.75 16.03 22.80
N PRO A 56 7.39 14.74 22.89
CA PRO A 56 5.99 14.33 22.80
C PRO A 56 5.17 15.03 23.89
N PRO A 57 3.93 15.42 23.59
CA PRO A 57 3.09 16.10 24.56
C PRO A 57 2.87 15.22 25.80
N PRO A 58 2.68 15.82 26.99
CA PRO A 58 2.41 15.09 28.22
C PRO A 58 1.22 14.15 28.04
N ARG A 59 1.39 12.89 28.46
CA ARG A 59 0.30 11.91 28.47
C ARG A 59 -0.70 12.27 29.54
N ARG A 60 -2.00 12.22 29.20
CA ARG A 60 -3.06 12.42 30.18
C ARG A 60 -3.27 11.15 31.02
N THR A 61 -3.35 11.30 32.34
CA THR A 61 -3.71 10.22 33.26
C THR A 61 -5.23 10.11 33.40
N LEU A 62 -5.74 8.99 33.96
CA LEU A 62 -7.17 8.84 34.26
C LEU A 62 -7.69 9.95 35.20
N GLY A 63 -6.81 10.52 36.03
CA GLY A 63 -7.14 11.64 36.92
C GLY A 63 -7.29 12.99 36.21
N ASP A 64 -6.86 13.12 34.96
CA ASP A 64 -6.90 14.38 34.20
C ASP A 64 -8.27 14.60 33.52
N TYR A 65 -9.14 13.59 33.57
CA TYR A 65 -10.52 13.67 33.08
C TYR A 65 -11.40 14.22 34.20
N GLY A 66 -11.82 15.49 34.07
CA GLY A 66 -12.74 16.13 35.03
C GLY A 66 -12.16 17.31 35.79
N GLN A 67 -10.86 17.59 35.63
CA GLN A 67 -10.28 18.85 36.09
C GLN A 67 -10.83 19.98 35.21
N ARG A 68 -11.60 20.90 35.82
CA ARG A 68 -12.05 22.11 35.13
C ARG A 68 -10.84 23.01 35.00
N ASN A 69 -10.55 23.45 33.78
CA ASN A 69 -9.59 24.53 33.56
C ASN A 69 -10.36 25.82 33.87
N ASP A 70 -10.59 26.10 35.15
CA ASP A 70 -11.17 27.37 35.58
C ASP A 70 -10.13 28.48 35.41
N GLY A 71 -9.91 28.84 34.15
CA GLY A 71 -9.32 30.10 33.76
C GLY A 71 -10.24 31.22 34.25
N GLU A 72 -9.71 31.98 35.19
CA GLU A 72 -10.07 33.35 35.56
C GLU A 72 -10.61 34.14 34.34
N VAL A 73 -11.74 34.83 34.53
CA VAL A 73 -12.29 35.84 33.60
C VAL A 73 -11.50 37.13 33.71
#